data_AF-A0A8S2KGE1-F1
#
_entry.id   AF-A0A8S2KGE1-F1
#
_cell.length_a   1.000
_cell.length_b   1.000
_cell.length_c   1.000
_cell.angle_alpha   90.00
_cell.angle_beta   90.00
_cell.angle_gamma   90.00
#
_symmetry.space_group_name_H-M   'P 1'
#
loop_
_entity.id
_entity.type
_entity.pdbx_description
1 polymer ?
#
loop_
_entity_poly.entity_id
_entity_poly.type
_entity_poly.pdbx_seq_one_letter_code
_entity_poly.pdbx_strand_id
1 'polypeptide(L)'
;MTADTAVTGTHVYRKWIGFIWLFIEVNIASMNIYGFPALFEVLSTYGIFDRYCHSSEVMNATDQDCSGQTQQYQDALTLGIIFFNIPSMFIGIIIDAWGARFMKLIGVLFHIIGWLSLALLTSDRSGLLYVHTLFTSLSGKIVLLTSYTTCNYFSKSRPIVFTLLVGSSSAASIWYSVFQVMSIINKNLLTLSQLSYIWLSFGALLLLSSFLFFDWKFAVLNLPYKFIQESTSTTTKQTNGTDNKLFCRLVCMFDILDPSVEIKWYTKIRQRTGIWEHLTNPLYILAVLYLSFLMIPNSLLSVTWYPWVYFINNNDKTVADRYTFALNMSSLSSIGLCPIIGFLLTLRTSRGLGDRFGTGCIYVMPLDPFMGNLC
;
A
#
# COMPACT_ATOMS: atom_id res chain seq x y z
N MET A 1 41.53 8.59 -14.33
CA MET A 1 41.64 7.85 -13.05
C MET A 1 42.08 8.88 -12.01
N THR A 2 41.39 9.23 -10.93
CA THR A 2 40.28 8.65 -10.15
C THR A 2 39.95 9.73 -9.10
N ALA A 3 38.72 10.26 -9.06
CA ALA A 3 38.18 11.01 -7.90
C ALA A 3 36.65 11.16 -7.97
N ASP A 4 36.06 11.29 -9.16
CA ASP A 4 34.61 11.56 -9.31
C ASP A 4 33.71 10.31 -9.37
N THR A 5 34.29 9.11 -9.37
CA THR A 5 33.50 7.86 -9.42
C THR A 5 33.16 7.28 -8.04
N ALA A 6 33.74 7.80 -6.95
CA ALA A 6 33.50 7.28 -5.60
C ALA A 6 32.32 7.95 -4.87
N VAL A 7 31.99 9.20 -5.21
CA VAL A 7 30.93 9.98 -4.53
C VAL A 7 29.53 9.67 -5.08
N THR A 8 29.40 9.15 -6.29
CA THR A 8 28.12 8.76 -6.88
C THR A 8 27.61 7.40 -6.41
N GLY A 9 28.52 6.46 -6.11
CA GLY A 9 28.16 5.14 -5.59
C GLY A 9 27.51 5.19 -4.20
N THR A 10 27.89 6.18 -3.36
CA THR A 10 27.43 6.21 -1.97
C THR A 10 25.96 6.60 -1.81
N HIS A 11 25.47 7.47 -2.69
CA HIS A 11 24.08 7.90 -2.69
C HIS A 11 23.12 6.86 -3.28
N VAL A 12 23.60 5.98 -4.18
CA VAL A 12 22.77 4.93 -4.79
C VAL A 12 22.46 3.83 -3.77
N TYR A 13 23.44 3.34 -3.01
CA TYR A 13 23.19 2.30 -2.00
C TYR A 13 22.24 2.80 -0.90
N ARG A 14 22.37 4.06 -0.45
CA ARG A 14 21.50 4.62 0.59
C ARG A 14 20.03 4.66 0.15
N LYS A 15 19.77 4.98 -1.13
CA LYS A 15 18.43 4.99 -1.69
C LYS A 15 17.79 3.60 -1.71
N TRP A 16 18.54 2.59 -2.14
CA TRP A 16 18.04 1.20 -2.18
C TRP A 16 17.87 0.60 -0.78
N ILE A 17 18.77 0.90 0.17
CA ILE A 17 18.60 0.49 1.57
C ILE A 17 17.33 1.13 2.17
N GLY A 18 17.11 2.43 1.93
CA GLY A 18 15.89 3.11 2.36
C GLY A 18 14.63 2.51 1.73
N PHE A 19 14.70 2.13 0.45
CA PHE A 19 13.59 1.45 -0.22
C PHE A 19 13.30 0.06 0.35
N ILE A 20 14.33 -0.78 0.56
CA ILE A 20 14.18 -2.10 1.19
C ILE A 20 13.54 -1.96 2.56
N TRP A 21 13.99 -0.96 3.33
CA TRP A 21 13.39 -0.68 4.62
C TRP A 21 11.90 -0.31 4.49
N LEU A 22 11.54 0.63 3.61
CA LEU A 22 10.13 0.98 3.36
C LEU A 22 9.28 -0.22 2.88
N PHE A 23 9.85 -1.09 2.07
CA PHE A 23 9.20 -2.33 1.65
C PHE A 23 8.85 -3.19 2.88
N ILE A 24 9.80 -3.37 3.80
CA ILE A 24 9.56 -4.10 5.06
C ILE A 24 8.51 -3.39 5.91
N GLU A 25 8.59 -2.07 6.06
CA GLU A 25 7.62 -1.32 6.87
C GLU A 25 6.18 -1.46 6.36
N VAL A 26 5.97 -1.32 5.05
CA VAL A 26 4.66 -1.47 4.42
C VAL A 26 4.15 -2.89 4.59
N ASN A 27 5.00 -3.89 4.38
CA ASN A 27 4.63 -5.30 4.57
C ASN A 27 4.17 -5.57 6.01
N ILE A 28 4.89 -5.05 7.00
CA ILE A 28 4.55 -5.23 8.42
C ILE A 28 3.25 -4.49 8.79
N ALA A 29 3.09 -3.25 8.33
CA ALA A 29 1.95 -2.43 8.69
C ALA A 29 0.62 -2.92 8.06
N SER A 30 0.68 -3.49 6.85
CA SER A 30 -0.51 -3.94 6.10
C SER A 30 -0.99 -5.36 6.43
N MET A 31 -0.31 -6.07 7.33
CA MET A 31 -0.59 -7.47 7.65
C MET A 31 -2.05 -7.75 8.04
N ASN A 32 -2.69 -6.82 8.77
CA ASN A 32 -4.02 -7.03 9.32
C ASN A 32 -5.16 -7.12 8.31
N ILE A 33 -5.01 -6.56 7.13
CA ILE A 33 -6.09 -6.61 6.12
C ILE A 33 -5.95 -7.86 5.27
N TYR A 34 -4.73 -8.15 4.81
CA TYR A 34 -4.49 -9.24 3.85
C TYR A 34 -4.30 -10.60 4.53
N GLY A 35 -3.86 -10.65 5.79
CA GLY A 35 -3.68 -11.90 6.53
C GLY A 35 -4.78 -12.19 7.55
N PHE A 36 -5.82 -11.34 7.64
CA PHE A 36 -6.90 -11.50 8.61
C PHE A 36 -7.50 -12.92 8.60
N PRO A 37 -7.80 -13.57 7.46
CA PRO A 37 -8.46 -14.87 7.54
C PRO A 37 -7.63 -15.95 8.26
N ALA A 38 -6.30 -15.91 8.16
CA ALA A 38 -5.41 -16.82 8.89
C ALA A 38 -5.44 -16.58 10.42
N LEU A 39 -5.66 -15.34 10.85
CA LEU A 39 -5.80 -14.99 12.26
C LEU A 39 -7.09 -15.59 12.88
N PHE A 40 -8.15 -15.81 12.10
CA PHE A 40 -9.41 -16.40 12.59
C PHE A 40 -9.20 -17.77 13.20
N GLU A 41 -8.56 -18.66 12.43
CA GLU A 41 -8.32 -20.05 12.83
C GLU A 41 -7.51 -20.10 14.12
N VAL A 42 -6.54 -19.20 14.26
CA VAL A 42 -5.72 -19.13 15.47
C VAL A 42 -6.53 -18.63 16.66
N LEU A 43 -7.28 -17.52 16.52
CA LEU A 43 -8.13 -17.00 17.60
C LEU A 43 -9.19 -18.00 18.03
N SER A 44 -9.72 -18.79 17.09
CA SER A 44 -10.63 -19.89 17.35
C SER A 44 -9.98 -20.98 18.19
N THR A 45 -8.75 -21.36 17.84
CA THR A 45 -7.99 -22.38 18.60
C THR A 45 -7.67 -21.95 20.04
N TYR A 46 -7.54 -20.63 20.29
CA TYR A 46 -7.31 -20.06 21.62
C TYR A 46 -8.58 -19.80 22.44
N GLY A 47 -9.76 -20.11 21.91
CA GLY A 47 -11.04 -19.99 22.64
C GLY A 47 -11.48 -18.56 22.94
N ILE A 48 -11.00 -17.58 22.16
CA ILE A 48 -11.29 -16.15 22.40
C ILE A 48 -12.79 -15.83 22.20
N PHE A 49 -13.47 -16.63 21.38
CA PHE A 49 -14.88 -16.43 21.05
C PHE A 49 -15.79 -17.54 21.58
N ASP A 50 -15.31 -18.41 22.46
CA ASP A 50 -16.08 -19.56 22.98
C ASP A 50 -17.42 -19.15 23.62
N ARG A 51 -17.48 -17.93 24.16
CA ARG A 51 -18.71 -17.34 24.72
C ARG A 51 -19.86 -17.16 23.71
N TYR A 52 -19.55 -17.18 22.41
CA TYR A 52 -20.51 -17.03 21.32
C TYR A 52 -20.94 -18.36 20.72
N CYS A 53 -20.45 -19.48 21.28
CA CYS A 53 -20.87 -20.81 20.89
C CYS A 53 -21.99 -21.30 21.81
N HIS A 54 -23.07 -21.80 21.24
CA HIS A 54 -24.18 -22.40 21.98
C HIS A 54 -24.11 -23.93 21.90
N SER A 55 -24.35 -24.60 23.03
CA SER A 55 -24.53 -26.06 23.04
C SER A 55 -25.93 -26.38 22.53
N SER A 56 -26.04 -27.04 21.38
CA SER A 56 -27.31 -27.54 20.86
C SER A 56 -27.67 -28.85 21.58
N GLU A 57 -28.76 -28.88 22.34
CA GLU A 57 -29.26 -30.10 23.03
C GLU A 57 -29.98 -31.09 22.08
N VAL A 58 -29.84 -30.95 20.77
CA VAL A 58 -30.59 -31.75 19.80
C VAL A 58 -29.82 -33.04 19.47
N MET A 59 -30.19 -34.10 20.19
CA MET A 59 -30.08 -35.54 19.84
C MET A 59 -28.71 -36.05 19.36
N ASN A 60 -27.95 -36.64 20.30
CA ASN A 60 -26.87 -37.61 20.04
C ASN A 60 -25.74 -37.21 19.08
N ALA A 61 -25.51 -35.92 18.90
CA ALA A 61 -24.25 -35.38 18.40
C ALA A 61 -23.86 -34.18 19.27
N THR A 62 -22.65 -34.21 19.82
CA THR A 62 -22.01 -33.05 20.44
C THR A 62 -21.63 -32.02 19.37
N ASP A 63 -22.61 -31.48 18.65
CA ASP A 63 -22.39 -30.42 17.66
C ASP A 63 -22.68 -29.07 18.32
N GLN A 64 -21.59 -28.39 18.70
CA GLN A 64 -21.62 -27.03 19.23
C GLN A 64 -21.83 -26.04 18.08
N ASP A 65 -22.91 -25.26 18.13
CA ASP A 65 -23.15 -24.20 17.13
C ASP A 65 -22.30 -22.98 17.49
N CYS A 66 -21.26 -22.74 16.69
CA CYS A 66 -20.33 -21.61 16.81
C CYS A 66 -20.52 -20.59 15.68
N SER A 67 -21.69 -20.53 15.05
CA SER A 67 -21.99 -19.55 13.99
C SER A 67 -21.76 -18.10 14.44
N GLY A 68 -22.07 -17.77 15.70
CA GLY A 68 -21.87 -16.43 16.28
C GLY A 68 -20.41 -15.97 16.33
N GLN A 69 -19.46 -16.89 16.53
CA GLN A 69 -18.03 -16.58 16.51
C GLN A 69 -17.56 -16.11 15.13
N THR A 70 -17.96 -16.84 14.08
CA THR A 70 -17.64 -16.49 12.69
C THR A 70 -18.22 -15.13 12.32
N GLN A 71 -19.43 -14.82 12.78
CA GLN A 71 -20.07 -13.54 12.55
C GLN A 71 -19.30 -12.36 13.18
N GLN A 72 -18.96 -12.45 14.47
CA GLN A 72 -18.20 -11.39 15.15
C GLN A 72 -16.84 -11.13 14.46
N TYR A 73 -16.22 -12.19 13.97
CA TYR A 73 -14.97 -12.09 13.24
C TYR A 73 -15.11 -11.37 11.88
N GLN A 74 -16.12 -11.75 11.11
CA GLN A 74 -16.41 -11.13 9.82
C GLN A 74 -16.80 -9.65 9.97
N ASP A 75 -17.50 -9.30 11.06
CA ASP A 75 -17.82 -7.92 11.38
C ASP A 75 -16.54 -7.11 11.65
N ALA A 76 -15.59 -7.68 12.41
CA ALA A 76 -14.30 -7.04 12.66
C ALA A 76 -13.49 -6.87 11.36
N LEU A 77 -13.47 -7.87 10.48
CA LEU A 77 -12.85 -7.77 9.15
C LEU A 77 -13.48 -6.66 8.30
N THR A 78 -14.80 -6.63 8.25
CA THR A 78 -15.56 -5.63 7.49
C THR A 78 -15.23 -4.22 7.97
N LEU A 79 -15.18 -4.01 9.29
CA LEU A 79 -14.73 -2.76 9.89
C LEU A 79 -13.31 -2.41 9.43
N GLY A 80 -12.39 -3.38 9.45
CA GLY A 80 -11.02 -3.20 8.96
C GLY A 80 -10.94 -2.72 7.51
N ILE A 81 -11.70 -3.33 6.61
CA ILE A 81 -11.71 -2.99 5.18
C ILE A 81 -12.28 -1.58 4.95
N ILE A 82 -13.32 -1.21 5.69
CA ILE A 82 -13.89 0.15 5.67
C ILE A 82 -12.84 1.19 6.06
N PHE A 83 -12.14 0.98 7.18
CA PHE A 83 -11.12 1.91 7.68
C PHE A 83 -9.82 1.90 6.87
N PHE A 84 -9.56 0.86 6.08
CA PHE A 84 -8.44 0.85 5.14
C PHE A 84 -8.72 1.63 3.86
N ASN A 85 -9.95 1.61 3.36
CA ASN A 85 -10.29 2.15 2.04
C ASN A 85 -10.86 3.57 2.08
N ILE A 86 -11.86 3.81 2.92
CA ILE A 86 -12.62 5.08 2.93
C ILE A 86 -11.74 6.28 3.32
N PRO A 87 -10.90 6.22 4.37
CA PRO A 87 -10.13 7.39 4.80
C PRO A 87 -9.01 7.82 3.84
N SER A 88 -8.76 7.09 2.76
CA SER A 88 -7.66 7.31 1.83
C SER A 88 -7.55 8.76 1.32
N MET A 89 -8.67 9.35 0.91
CA MET A 89 -8.71 10.74 0.43
C MET A 89 -8.33 11.72 1.54
N PHE A 90 -8.89 11.55 2.73
CA PHE A 90 -8.61 12.42 3.88
C PHE A 90 -7.15 12.31 4.32
N ILE A 91 -6.60 11.10 4.36
CA ILE A 91 -5.19 10.86 4.68
C ILE A 91 -4.29 11.57 3.65
N GLY A 92 -4.63 11.50 2.36
CA GLY A 92 -3.90 12.22 1.30
C GLY A 92 -3.88 13.73 1.52
N ILE A 93 -5.03 14.33 1.84
CA ILE A 93 -5.14 15.77 2.14
C ILE A 93 -4.25 16.16 3.33
N ILE A 94 -4.24 15.35 4.39
CA ILE A 94 -3.40 15.61 5.57
C ILE A 94 -1.92 15.47 5.23
N ILE A 95 -1.54 14.48 4.42
CA ILE A 95 -0.16 14.32 3.94
C ILE A 95 0.28 15.55 3.14
N ASP A 96 -0.58 16.09 2.29
CA ASP A 96 -0.26 17.27 1.48
C ASP A 96 -0.15 18.55 2.32
N ALA A 97 -0.93 18.65 3.40
CA ALA A 97 -0.97 19.81 4.28
C ALA A 97 0.14 19.80 5.35
N TRP A 98 0.29 18.70 6.09
CA TRP A 98 1.17 18.61 7.28
C TRP A 98 2.39 17.72 7.02
N GLY A 99 2.42 17.05 5.87
CA GLY A 99 3.54 16.23 5.44
C GLY A 99 3.41 14.74 5.77
N ALA A 100 4.02 13.92 4.93
CA ALA A 100 4.17 12.48 5.11
C ALA A 100 4.80 12.05 6.44
N ARG A 101 5.79 12.79 6.97
CA ARG A 101 6.45 12.42 8.24
C ARG A 101 5.50 12.51 9.44
N PHE A 102 4.73 13.59 9.52
CA PHE A 102 3.72 13.76 10.58
C PHE A 102 2.68 12.64 10.51
N MET A 103 2.16 12.38 9.31
CA MET A 103 1.18 11.33 9.12
C MET A 103 1.76 9.95 9.45
N LYS A 104 3.03 9.69 9.11
CA LYS A 104 3.70 8.43 9.44
C LYS A 104 3.79 8.19 10.95
N LEU A 105 4.08 9.23 11.74
CA LEU A 105 4.07 9.13 13.21
C LEU A 105 2.68 8.75 13.75
N ILE A 106 1.60 9.32 13.20
CA ILE A 106 0.23 8.90 13.54
C ILE A 106 0.01 7.43 13.20
N GLY A 107 0.44 6.99 12.02
CA GLY A 107 0.34 5.58 11.62
C GLY A 107 1.03 4.65 12.61
N VAL A 108 2.23 5.00 13.06
CA VAL A 108 2.98 4.22 14.07
C VAL A 108 2.26 4.20 15.42
N LEU A 109 1.66 5.31 15.86
CA LEU A 109 0.86 5.32 17.08
C LEU A 109 -0.35 4.38 16.97
N PHE A 110 -1.05 4.38 15.84
CA PHE A 110 -2.14 3.44 15.59
C PHE A 110 -1.66 1.98 15.53
N HIS A 111 -0.48 1.72 14.96
CA HIS A 111 0.13 0.39 15.02
C HIS A 111 0.30 -0.08 16.46
N ILE A 112 0.89 0.76 17.31
CA ILE A 112 1.14 0.45 18.72
C ILE A 112 -0.17 0.19 19.46
N ILE A 113 -1.18 1.06 19.30
CA ILE A 113 -2.50 0.90 19.94
C ILE A 113 -3.17 -0.40 19.48
N GLY A 114 -3.12 -0.70 18.19
CA GLY A 114 -3.73 -1.89 17.63
C GLY A 114 -3.11 -3.18 18.18
N TRP A 115 -1.78 -3.26 18.23
CA TRP A 115 -1.08 -4.43 18.77
C TRP A 115 -1.17 -4.56 20.29
N LEU A 116 -1.20 -3.43 21.00
CA LEU A 116 -1.46 -3.43 22.44
C LEU A 116 -2.87 -3.96 22.74
N SER A 117 -3.86 -3.62 21.91
CA SER A 117 -5.23 -4.13 22.06
C SER A 117 -5.30 -5.65 21.87
N LEU A 118 -4.54 -6.20 20.92
CA LEU A 118 -4.44 -7.65 20.73
C LEU A 118 -3.72 -8.34 21.89
N ALA A 119 -2.69 -7.72 22.47
CA ALA A 119 -1.98 -8.24 23.64
C ALA A 119 -2.88 -8.38 24.88
N LEU A 120 -3.89 -7.51 25.00
CA LEU A 120 -4.86 -7.50 26.09
C LEU A 120 -6.12 -8.33 25.79
N LEU A 121 -6.15 -9.03 24.65
CA LEU A 121 -7.30 -9.81 24.22
C LEU A 121 -7.50 -11.02 25.13
N THR A 122 -8.70 -11.13 25.68
CA THR A 122 -9.17 -12.27 26.48
C THR A 122 -10.60 -12.63 26.05
N SER A 123 -11.11 -13.80 26.45
CA SER A 123 -12.47 -14.22 26.12
C SER A 123 -13.53 -13.21 26.57
N ASP A 124 -13.37 -12.61 27.76
CA ASP A 124 -14.25 -11.56 28.29
C ASP A 124 -14.16 -10.24 27.52
N ARG A 125 -13.01 -9.97 26.90
CA ARG A 125 -12.69 -8.71 26.21
C ARG A 125 -12.53 -8.90 24.70
N SER A 126 -13.25 -9.83 24.08
CA SER A 126 -13.15 -10.06 22.63
C SER A 126 -13.55 -8.85 21.76
N GLY A 127 -14.24 -7.85 22.34
CA GLY A 127 -14.45 -6.54 21.72
C GLY A 127 -13.16 -5.78 21.37
N LEU A 128 -12.03 -6.09 22.03
CA LEU A 128 -10.72 -5.53 21.70
C LEU A 128 -10.24 -5.94 20.30
N LEU A 129 -10.80 -7.00 19.70
CA LEU A 129 -10.49 -7.35 18.31
C LEU A 129 -10.92 -6.23 17.34
N TYR A 130 -12.08 -5.61 17.56
CA TYR A 130 -12.53 -4.49 16.73
C TYR A 130 -11.57 -3.29 16.83
N VAL A 131 -11.09 -3.02 18.04
CA VAL A 131 -10.10 -1.95 18.30
C VAL A 131 -8.79 -2.27 17.59
N HIS A 132 -8.31 -3.51 17.72
CA HIS A 132 -7.13 -3.99 17.01
C HIS A 132 -7.26 -3.81 15.50
N THR A 133 -8.34 -4.33 14.91
CA THR A 133 -8.53 -4.29 13.45
C THR A 133 -8.67 -2.86 12.93
N LEU A 134 -9.43 -1.99 13.63
CA LEU A 134 -9.59 -0.60 13.24
C LEU A 134 -8.27 0.17 13.20
N PHE A 135 -7.49 0.11 14.28
CA PHE A 135 -6.25 0.88 14.38
C PHE A 135 -5.15 0.32 13.47
N THR A 136 -5.06 -0.99 13.35
CA THR A 136 -4.05 -1.60 12.47
C THR A 136 -4.37 -1.41 10.99
N SER A 137 -5.64 -1.45 10.58
CA SER A 137 -6.03 -1.11 9.22
C SER A 137 -5.68 0.34 8.87
N LEU A 138 -5.96 1.27 9.79
CA LEU A 138 -5.64 2.67 9.59
C LEU A 138 -4.12 2.91 9.53
N SER A 139 -3.36 2.24 10.41
CA SER A 139 -1.90 2.22 10.38
C SER A 139 -1.36 1.75 9.01
N GLY A 140 -1.79 0.57 8.54
CA GLY A 140 -1.38 0.02 7.25
C GLY A 140 -1.62 0.98 6.10
N LYS A 141 -2.81 1.61 6.07
CA LYS A 141 -3.13 2.61 5.04
C LYS A 141 -2.22 3.83 5.09
N ILE A 142 -1.99 4.36 6.28
CA ILE A 142 -1.16 5.54 6.50
C ILE A 142 0.29 5.27 6.11
N VAL A 143 0.87 4.16 6.58
CA VAL A 143 2.24 3.77 6.27
C VAL A 143 2.42 3.56 4.76
N LEU A 144 1.43 2.94 4.11
CA LEU A 144 1.43 2.76 2.65
C LEU A 144 1.40 4.10 1.89
N LEU A 145 0.44 4.98 2.21
CA LEU A 145 0.29 6.27 1.52
C LEU A 145 1.50 7.20 1.74
N THR A 146 2.04 7.23 2.95
CA THR A 146 3.25 8.01 3.24
C THR A 146 4.47 7.45 2.50
N SER A 147 4.57 6.14 2.33
CA SER A 147 5.65 5.49 1.55
C SER A 147 5.58 5.81 0.05
N TYR A 148 4.40 6.07 -0.51
CA TYR A 148 4.27 6.49 -1.91
C TYR A 148 4.95 7.82 -2.21
N THR A 149 5.06 8.70 -1.22
CA THR A 149 5.77 9.98 -1.40
C THR A 149 7.25 9.77 -1.72
N THR A 150 7.84 8.68 -1.23
CA THR A 150 9.23 8.29 -1.51
C THR A 150 9.43 7.81 -2.95
N CYS A 151 8.39 7.34 -3.64
CA CYS A 151 8.51 6.92 -5.04
C CYS A 151 9.01 8.06 -5.96
N ASN A 152 8.79 9.32 -5.57
CA ASN A 152 9.24 10.48 -6.31
C ASN A 152 10.79 10.62 -6.34
N TYR A 153 11.51 10.00 -5.41
CA TYR A 153 12.98 9.99 -5.43
C TYR A 153 13.54 9.11 -6.57
N PHE A 154 12.72 8.23 -7.15
CA PHE A 154 13.07 7.32 -8.22
C PHE A 154 12.47 7.78 -9.55
N SER A 155 12.89 8.92 -10.10
CA SER A 155 12.28 9.53 -11.28
C SER A 155 12.08 8.56 -12.46
N LYS A 156 13.09 7.74 -12.79
CA LYS A 156 13.04 6.80 -13.94
C LYS A 156 12.29 5.49 -13.64
N SER A 157 12.29 5.03 -12.39
CA SER A 157 11.71 3.76 -11.96
C SER A 157 10.51 3.93 -11.02
N ARG A 158 9.91 5.13 -10.98
CA ARG A 158 8.79 5.48 -10.09
C ARG A 158 7.63 4.49 -10.17
N PRO A 159 7.15 4.08 -11.38
CA PRO A 159 6.07 3.10 -11.47
C PRO A 159 6.45 1.74 -10.87
N ILE A 160 7.68 1.28 -11.08
CA ILE A 160 8.19 0.00 -10.55
C ILE A 160 8.26 0.04 -9.02
N VAL A 161 8.81 1.11 -8.46
CA VAL A 161 8.93 1.30 -7.00
C VAL A 161 7.56 1.37 -6.36
N PHE A 162 6.63 2.10 -6.98
CA PHE A 162 5.25 2.20 -6.53
C PHE A 162 4.54 0.84 -6.55
N THR A 163 4.59 0.10 -7.66
CA THR A 163 3.94 -1.21 -7.74
C THR A 163 4.58 -2.22 -6.77
N LEU A 164 5.89 -2.16 -6.53
CA LEU A 164 6.55 -2.99 -5.52
C LEU A 164 6.03 -2.71 -4.10
N LEU A 165 5.80 -1.45 -3.71
CA LEU A 165 5.23 -1.14 -2.39
C LEU A 165 3.79 -1.67 -2.26
N VAL A 166 2.98 -1.58 -3.32
CA VAL A 166 1.63 -2.15 -3.32
C VAL A 166 1.67 -3.67 -3.23
N GLY A 167 2.51 -4.33 -4.02
CA GLY A 167 2.70 -5.78 -3.94
C GLY A 167 3.19 -6.21 -2.55
N SER A 168 4.10 -5.43 -1.94
CA SER A 168 4.54 -5.66 -0.57
C SER A 168 3.40 -5.63 0.44
N SER A 169 2.50 -4.65 0.33
CA SER A 169 1.33 -4.52 1.19
C SER A 169 0.44 -5.76 1.11
N SER A 170 0.22 -6.29 -0.08
CA SER A 170 -0.67 -7.44 -0.26
C SER A 170 -0.02 -8.78 0.06
N ALA A 171 1.31 -8.89 -0.10
CA ALA A 171 2.08 -10.04 0.35
C ALA A 171 2.21 -10.12 1.89
N ALA A 172 1.70 -9.13 2.62
CA ALA A 172 1.72 -9.10 4.08
C ALA A 172 0.94 -10.24 4.73
N SER A 173 0.05 -10.91 3.99
CA SER A 173 -0.68 -12.11 4.43
C SER A 173 0.25 -13.22 4.94
N ILE A 174 1.48 -13.29 4.43
CA ILE A 174 2.47 -14.33 4.75
C ILE A 174 2.69 -14.49 6.26
N TRP A 175 2.71 -13.40 7.00
CA TRP A 175 3.07 -13.41 8.41
C TRP A 175 2.02 -14.10 9.28
N TYR A 176 0.74 -13.84 9.02
CA TYR A 176 -0.34 -14.55 9.71
C TYR A 176 -0.46 -16.00 9.24
N SER A 177 -0.23 -16.30 7.96
CA SER A 177 -0.16 -17.67 7.47
C SER A 177 0.97 -18.47 8.13
N VAL A 178 2.15 -17.88 8.31
CA VAL A 178 3.25 -18.51 9.04
C VAL A 178 2.85 -18.76 10.49
N PHE A 179 2.24 -17.77 11.16
CA PHE A 179 1.78 -17.93 12.53
C PHE A 179 0.72 -19.04 12.67
N GLN A 180 -0.23 -19.12 11.75
CA GLN A 180 -1.22 -20.18 11.66
C GLN A 180 -0.54 -21.55 11.56
N VAL A 181 0.40 -21.74 10.63
CA VAL A 181 1.17 -22.99 10.49
C VAL A 181 1.92 -23.34 11.78
N MET A 182 2.59 -22.38 12.42
CA MET A 182 3.29 -22.62 13.68
C MET A 182 2.34 -23.05 14.80
N SER A 183 1.14 -22.45 14.86
CA SER A 183 0.12 -22.78 15.87
C SER A 183 -0.46 -24.19 15.68
N ILE A 184 -0.57 -24.66 14.43
CA ILE A 184 -1.03 -26.02 14.10
C ILE A 184 0.02 -27.06 14.51
N ILE A 185 1.30 -26.79 14.24
CA ILE A 185 2.40 -27.72 14.58
C ILE A 185 2.56 -27.86 16.09
N ASN A 186 2.55 -26.73 16.82
CA ASN A 186 2.69 -26.75 18.27
C ASN A 186 2.05 -25.52 18.92
N LYS A 187 0.94 -25.75 19.63
CA LYS A 187 0.19 -24.71 20.35
C LYS A 187 1.00 -23.95 21.40
N ASN A 188 2.07 -24.53 21.93
CA ASN A 188 2.90 -23.91 22.96
C ASN A 188 4.08 -23.10 22.39
N LEU A 189 4.26 -23.09 21.07
CA LEU A 189 5.46 -22.52 20.45
C LEU A 189 5.39 -20.99 20.39
N LEU A 190 4.20 -20.42 20.11
CA LEU A 190 3.94 -18.98 20.10
C LEU A 190 2.52 -18.69 20.60
N THR A 191 2.43 -18.03 21.75
CA THR A 191 1.16 -17.53 22.30
C THR A 191 0.71 -16.23 21.61
N LEU A 192 -0.59 -15.93 21.64
CA LEU A 192 -1.15 -14.69 21.07
C LEU A 192 -0.51 -13.42 21.67
N SER A 193 -0.20 -13.44 22.97
CA SER A 193 0.47 -12.31 23.64
C SER A 193 1.91 -12.13 23.16
N GLN A 194 2.66 -13.22 23.00
CA GLN A 194 4.02 -13.18 22.44
C GLN A 194 4.02 -12.65 21.00
N LEU A 195 3.08 -13.10 20.15
CA LEU A 195 2.90 -12.55 18.82
C LEU A 195 2.67 -11.04 18.88
N SER A 196 1.76 -10.60 19.76
CA SER A 196 1.44 -9.19 19.94
C SER A 196 2.66 -8.37 20.36
N TYR A 197 3.50 -8.89 21.27
CA TYR A 197 4.73 -8.21 21.69
C TYR A 197 5.79 -8.14 20.58
N ILE A 198 5.91 -9.17 19.73
CA ILE A 198 6.80 -9.15 18.57
C ILE A 198 6.39 -8.00 17.64
N TRP A 199 5.11 -7.88 17.30
CA TRP A 199 4.64 -6.81 16.43
C TRP A 199 4.64 -5.43 17.06
N LEU A 200 4.47 -5.35 18.38
CA LEU A 200 4.67 -4.13 19.15
C LEU A 200 6.13 -3.67 19.06
N SER A 201 7.10 -4.60 19.13
CA SER A 201 8.52 -4.30 18.98
C SER A 201 8.86 -3.76 17.58
N PHE A 202 8.22 -4.30 16.54
CA PHE A 202 8.30 -3.73 15.19
C PHE A 202 7.73 -2.30 15.15
N GLY A 203 6.67 -2.01 15.89
CA GLY A 203 6.17 -0.64 16.07
C GLY A 203 7.23 0.33 16.58
N ALA A 204 8.08 -0.10 17.53
CA ALA A 204 9.21 0.71 18.00
C ALA A 204 10.29 0.91 16.92
N LEU A 205 10.54 -0.10 16.08
CA LEU A 205 11.43 0.02 14.92
C LEU A 205 10.87 1.00 13.87
N LEU A 206 9.55 0.95 13.60
CA LEU A 206 8.84 1.89 12.73
C LEU A 206 8.88 3.32 13.28
N LEU A 207 8.84 3.47 14.61
CA LEU A 207 8.99 4.76 15.26
C LEU A 207 10.40 5.30 15.01
N LEU A 208 11.42 4.51 15.30
CA LEU A 208 12.83 4.89 15.11
C LEU A 208 13.12 5.26 13.66
N SER A 209 12.64 4.47 12.70
CA SER A 209 12.83 4.74 11.28
C SER A 209 12.11 6.00 10.80
N SER A 210 10.96 6.33 11.38
CA SER A 210 10.23 7.57 11.10
C SER A 210 11.05 8.81 11.48
N PHE A 211 11.94 8.70 12.46
CA PHE A 211 12.89 9.75 12.82
C PHE A 211 14.15 9.77 11.95
N LEU A 212 14.65 8.61 11.52
CA LEU A 212 15.92 8.47 10.81
C LEU A 212 15.83 8.66 9.29
N PHE A 213 14.76 8.17 8.64
CA PHE A 213 14.67 8.11 7.18
C PHE A 213 13.86 9.22 6.54
N PHE A 214 12.98 9.90 7.28
CA PHE A 214 12.17 11.00 6.74
C PHE A 214 12.77 12.35 7.10
N ASP A 215 13.28 13.07 6.09
CA ASP A 215 13.74 14.46 6.27
C ASP A 215 12.58 15.38 6.72
N TRP A 216 12.87 16.23 7.72
CA TRP A 216 11.89 17.18 8.30
C TRP A 216 11.46 18.26 7.29
N LYS A 217 12.29 18.53 6.30
CA LYS A 217 12.01 19.51 5.24
C LYS A 217 11.69 18.72 3.97
N PHE A 218 10.45 18.83 3.51
CA PHE A 218 9.98 18.50 2.16
C PHE A 218 10.70 19.31 1.05
N ALA A 219 11.99 19.62 1.22
CA ALA A 219 12.76 20.48 0.33
C ALA A 219 13.04 19.81 -1.03
N VAL A 220 12.75 18.52 -1.17
CA VAL A 220 12.97 17.80 -2.43
C VAL A 220 11.77 16.90 -2.74
N LEU A 221 10.59 17.51 -2.85
CA LEU A 221 9.63 17.00 -3.82
C LEU A 221 10.25 17.32 -5.20
N ASN A 222 11.17 16.47 -5.68
CA ASN A 222 11.58 16.51 -7.07
C ASN A 222 10.31 16.18 -7.87
N LEU A 223 9.61 17.22 -8.31
CA LEU A 223 8.60 17.11 -9.35
C LEU A 223 9.24 16.39 -10.54
N PRO A 224 8.46 15.58 -11.27
CA PRO A 224 8.99 14.50 -12.11
C PRO A 224 9.78 14.95 -13.35
N TYR A 225 10.12 16.22 -13.50
CA TYR A 225 10.93 16.71 -14.60
C TYR A 225 12.05 17.62 -14.09
N LYS A 226 13.20 17.03 -13.82
CA LYS A 226 14.47 17.73 -14.01
C LYS A 226 14.91 17.37 -15.43
N PHE A 227 14.58 18.21 -16.41
CA PHE A 227 15.29 18.17 -17.68
C PHE A 227 16.78 18.31 -17.35
N ILE A 228 17.58 17.28 -17.68
CA ILE A 228 19.03 17.35 -17.55
C ILE A 228 19.47 18.37 -18.59
N GLN A 229 19.70 19.61 -18.15
CA GLN A 229 20.43 20.59 -18.94
C GLN A 229 21.90 20.19 -18.88
N GLU A 230 22.37 19.43 -19.87
CA GLU A 230 23.79 19.45 -20.23
C GLU A 230 24.10 20.83 -20.87
N SER A 231 24.24 21.85 -20.03
CA SER A 231 25.08 23.01 -20.31
C SER A 231 26.32 22.79 -19.46
N THR A 232 27.54 22.71 -19.97
CA THR A 232 28.22 23.55 -20.97
C THR A 232 29.54 22.77 -21.25
N SER A 233 30.18 22.76 -22.42
CA SER A 233 30.80 23.90 -23.08
C SER A 233 31.69 23.37 -24.22
N THR A 234 31.52 23.87 -25.43
CA THR A 234 32.67 24.18 -26.29
C THR A 234 32.26 25.23 -27.32
N THR A 235 32.63 26.47 -26.98
CA THR A 235 33.28 27.45 -27.85
C THR A 235 32.71 27.67 -29.25
N THR A 236 32.06 28.82 -29.34
CA THR A 236 31.90 29.69 -30.51
C THR A 236 33.04 29.55 -31.53
N LYS A 237 32.71 29.11 -32.75
CA LYS A 237 33.35 29.58 -33.98
C LYS A 237 32.30 29.75 -35.07
N GLN A 238 32.13 31.00 -35.48
CA GLN A 238 31.55 31.38 -36.77
C GLN A 238 32.38 30.76 -37.89
N THR A 239 31.71 30.07 -38.82
CA THR A 239 32.09 30.08 -40.24
C THR A 239 30.85 29.91 -41.11
N ASN A 240 30.79 30.74 -42.14
CA ASN A 240 29.75 30.84 -43.16
C ASN A 240 29.60 29.54 -43.97
N GLY A 241 28.38 29.23 -44.38
CA GLY A 241 28.09 28.15 -45.33
C GLY A 241 26.59 28.04 -45.58
N THR A 242 26.16 28.53 -46.74
CA THR A 242 24.85 28.32 -47.34
C THR A 242 24.57 26.83 -47.55
N ASP A 243 23.58 26.30 -46.85
CA ASP A 243 22.54 25.37 -47.33
C ASP A 243 21.85 24.70 -46.14
N ASN A 244 20.57 24.35 -46.29
CA ASN A 244 19.65 23.77 -45.29
C ASN A 244 18.76 24.73 -44.48
N LYS A 245 18.27 25.81 -45.10
CA LYS A 245 17.16 26.64 -44.55
C LYS A 245 15.80 25.94 -44.47
N LEU A 246 15.66 24.69 -44.95
CA LEU A 246 14.40 23.95 -44.89
C LEU A 246 14.31 22.96 -43.69
N PHE A 247 15.45 22.50 -43.15
CA PHE A 247 15.46 21.49 -42.08
C PHE A 247 15.42 22.09 -40.66
N CYS A 248 15.92 23.32 -40.46
CA CYS A 248 15.84 24.01 -39.16
C CYS A 248 14.49 24.67 -38.86
N ARG A 249 13.57 24.82 -39.83
CA ARG A 249 12.26 25.44 -39.59
C ARG A 249 11.20 24.47 -39.06
N LEU A 250 11.39 23.16 -39.19
CA LEU A 250 10.44 22.17 -38.66
C LEU A 250 10.74 21.76 -37.20
N VAL A 251 11.98 21.93 -36.73
CA VAL A 251 12.41 21.45 -35.40
C VAL A 251 12.36 22.55 -34.33
N CYS A 252 12.31 23.84 -34.71
CA CYS A 252 12.32 24.96 -33.75
C CYS A 252 10.93 25.47 -33.30
N MET A 253 9.82 24.79 -33.67
CA MET A 253 8.47 25.24 -33.24
C MET A 253 8.00 24.58 -31.92
N PHE A 254 8.79 23.68 -31.33
CA PHE A 254 8.44 22.95 -30.10
C PHE A 254 9.40 23.20 -28.92
N ASP A 255 10.27 24.21 -29.00
CA ASP A 255 11.26 24.54 -27.95
C ASP A 255 10.99 25.89 -27.23
N ILE A 256 9.74 26.32 -27.15
CA ILE A 256 9.35 27.49 -26.34
C ILE A 256 8.45 27.05 -25.18
N LEU A 257 9.02 26.37 -24.19
CA LEU A 257 8.53 26.47 -22.82
C LEU A 257 9.74 26.58 -21.87
N ASP A 258 9.99 27.82 -21.48
CA ASP A 258 11.01 28.21 -20.52
C ASP A 258 10.75 27.52 -19.15
N PRO A 259 11.69 26.73 -18.60
CA PRO A 259 11.51 25.98 -17.35
C PRO A 259 11.29 26.89 -16.12
N SER A 260 11.64 28.18 -16.22
CA SER A 260 11.34 29.17 -15.18
C SER A 260 9.85 29.52 -15.10
N VAL A 261 9.11 29.34 -16.20
CA VAL A 261 7.67 29.59 -16.29
C VAL A 261 6.86 28.42 -15.73
N GLU A 262 7.30 27.18 -15.91
CA GLU A 262 6.63 25.99 -15.35
C GLU A 262 6.72 25.91 -13.82
N ILE A 263 7.88 26.23 -13.23
CA ILE A 263 8.03 26.26 -11.76
C ILE A 263 7.14 27.36 -11.16
N LYS A 264 7.05 28.52 -11.83
CA LYS A 264 6.10 29.59 -11.46
C LYS A 264 4.65 29.19 -11.66
N TRP A 265 4.31 28.42 -12.69
CA TRP A 265 2.96 27.91 -12.93
C TRP A 265 2.54 26.88 -11.88
N TYR A 266 3.43 25.96 -11.52
CA TYR A 266 3.16 24.92 -10.52
C TYR A 266 3.03 25.50 -9.11
N THR A 267 3.93 26.44 -8.74
CA THR A 267 3.81 27.18 -7.47
C THR A 267 2.55 28.04 -7.43
N LYS A 268 2.16 28.65 -8.56
CA LYS A 268 0.92 29.44 -8.70
C LYS A 268 -0.36 28.59 -8.66
N ILE A 269 -0.38 27.37 -9.19
CA ILE A 269 -1.51 26.43 -9.05
C ILE A 269 -1.67 26.05 -7.57
N ARG A 270 -0.57 25.64 -6.91
CA ARG A 270 -0.59 25.28 -5.49
C ARG A 270 -1.05 26.42 -4.57
N GLN A 271 -0.81 27.67 -4.97
CA GLN A 271 -1.20 28.86 -4.22
C GLN A 271 -2.60 29.39 -4.53
N ARG A 272 -3.26 28.95 -5.62
CA ARG A 272 -4.44 29.64 -6.17
C ARG A 272 -5.69 28.81 -6.38
N THR A 273 -5.63 27.48 -6.35
CA THR A 273 -6.84 26.65 -6.47
C THR A 273 -7.19 26.02 -5.13
N GLY A 274 -8.38 26.33 -4.62
CA GLY A 274 -8.90 25.67 -3.42
C GLY A 274 -9.10 24.18 -3.69
N ILE A 275 -8.92 23.32 -2.68
CA ILE A 275 -9.22 21.87 -2.75
C ILE A 275 -10.59 21.61 -3.40
N TRP A 276 -11.54 22.49 -3.12
CA TRP A 276 -12.89 22.45 -3.66
C TRP A 276 -12.95 22.51 -5.19
N GLU A 277 -12.09 23.29 -5.85
CA GLU A 277 -12.07 23.40 -7.31
C GLU A 277 -11.62 22.08 -7.97
N HIS A 278 -10.70 21.35 -7.32
CA HIS A 278 -10.28 20.02 -7.78
C HIS A 278 -11.36 18.96 -7.54
N LEU A 279 -12.03 19.00 -6.39
CA LEU A 279 -13.13 18.08 -6.05
C LEU A 279 -14.36 18.27 -6.95
N THR A 280 -14.58 19.49 -7.46
CA THR A 280 -15.68 19.80 -8.39
C THR A 280 -15.35 19.55 -9.85
N ASN A 281 -14.11 19.16 -10.19
CA ASN A 281 -13.73 18.91 -11.58
C ASN A 281 -14.45 17.65 -12.10
N PRO A 282 -15.25 17.74 -13.18
CA PRO A 282 -16.03 16.61 -13.68
C PRO A 282 -15.17 15.41 -14.10
N LEU A 283 -13.95 15.65 -14.60
CA LEU A 283 -13.02 14.57 -14.95
C LEU A 283 -12.49 13.83 -13.71
N TYR A 284 -12.25 14.57 -12.63
CA TYR A 284 -11.85 13.97 -11.35
C TYR A 284 -12.98 13.14 -10.77
N ILE A 285 -14.21 13.67 -10.75
CA ILE A 285 -15.40 12.95 -10.29
C ILE A 285 -15.61 11.68 -11.12
N LEU A 286 -15.54 11.77 -12.45
CA LEU A 286 -15.65 10.61 -13.34
C LEU A 286 -14.57 9.56 -13.06
N ALA A 287 -13.32 9.98 -12.86
CA ALA A 287 -12.23 9.09 -12.52
C ALA A 287 -12.45 8.40 -11.16
N VAL A 288 -12.88 9.16 -10.14
CA VAL A 288 -13.19 8.60 -8.80
C VAL A 288 -14.34 7.61 -8.89
N LEU A 289 -15.41 7.93 -9.62
CA LEU A 289 -16.55 7.01 -9.81
C LEU A 289 -16.12 5.75 -10.55
N TYR A 290 -15.35 5.88 -11.64
CA TYR A 290 -14.83 4.75 -12.40
C TYR A 290 -13.92 3.85 -11.54
N LEU A 291 -12.97 4.43 -10.81
CA LEU A 291 -12.09 3.68 -9.92
C LEU A 291 -12.85 3.03 -8.77
N SER A 292 -13.84 3.72 -8.20
CA SER A 292 -14.71 3.15 -7.16
C SER A 292 -15.48 1.95 -7.70
N PHE A 293 -16.06 2.08 -8.90
CA PHE A 293 -16.75 0.98 -9.57
C PHE A 293 -15.85 -0.24 -9.80
N LEU A 294 -14.58 -0.03 -10.16
CA LEU A 294 -13.61 -1.13 -10.31
C LEU A 294 -13.18 -1.78 -8.99
N MET A 295 -13.15 -1.02 -7.88
CA MET A 295 -12.67 -1.50 -6.58
C MET A 295 -13.74 -2.16 -5.71
N ILE A 296 -15.01 -1.79 -5.90
CA ILE A 296 -16.14 -2.34 -5.14
C ILE A 296 -16.22 -3.87 -5.24
N PRO A 297 -16.18 -4.49 -6.44
CA PRO A 297 -16.24 -5.95 -6.57
C PRO A 297 -15.13 -6.66 -5.80
N ASN A 298 -13.91 -6.09 -5.82
CA ASN A 298 -12.77 -6.68 -5.13
C ASN A 298 -12.94 -6.63 -3.59
N SER A 299 -13.40 -5.48 -3.09
CA SER A 299 -13.67 -5.30 -1.66
C SER A 299 -14.79 -6.21 -1.17
N LEU A 300 -15.85 -6.35 -1.97
CA LEU A 300 -16.97 -7.25 -1.68
C LEU A 300 -16.54 -8.71 -1.67
N LEU A 301 -15.76 -9.13 -2.68
CA LEU A 301 -15.23 -10.49 -2.75
C LEU A 301 -14.42 -10.82 -1.50
N SER A 302 -13.55 -9.93 -1.03
CA SER A 302 -12.76 -10.15 0.18
C SER A 302 -13.61 -10.33 1.45
N VAL A 303 -14.76 -9.67 1.55
CA VAL A 303 -15.67 -9.79 2.70
C VAL A 303 -16.51 -11.05 2.60
N THR A 304 -17.05 -11.35 1.42
CA THR A 304 -17.97 -12.47 1.21
C THR A 304 -17.29 -13.79 0.91
N TRP A 305 -15.97 -13.80 0.65
CA TRP A 305 -15.20 -14.99 0.29
C TRP A 305 -15.48 -16.18 1.20
N TYR A 306 -15.25 -16.00 2.51
CA TYR A 306 -15.36 -17.08 3.48
C TYR A 306 -16.80 -17.63 3.58
N PRO A 307 -17.85 -16.79 3.81
CA PRO A 307 -19.23 -17.30 3.82
C PRO A 307 -19.63 -17.99 2.51
N TRP A 308 -19.14 -17.50 1.36
CA TRP A 308 -19.50 -18.04 0.05
C TRP A 308 -18.88 -19.42 -0.18
N VAL A 309 -17.59 -19.60 0.14
CA VAL A 309 -16.93 -20.91 0.06
C VAL A 309 -17.54 -21.90 1.06
N TYR A 310 -17.85 -21.44 2.27
CA TYR A 310 -18.51 -22.24 3.29
C TYR A 310 -19.88 -22.77 2.83
N PHE A 311 -20.70 -21.89 2.23
CA PHE A 311 -22.02 -22.24 1.70
C PHE A 311 -21.94 -23.23 0.53
N ILE A 312 -21.03 -23.01 -0.43
CA ILE A 312 -20.89 -23.87 -1.61
C ILE A 312 -20.42 -25.27 -1.24
N ASN A 313 -19.61 -25.40 -0.19
CA ASN A 313 -19.04 -26.67 0.21
C ASN A 313 -19.83 -27.36 1.32
N ASN A 314 -21.17 -27.28 1.26
CA ASN A 314 -22.09 -27.97 2.18
C ASN A 314 -21.81 -27.69 3.67
N ASN A 315 -21.42 -26.45 4.02
CA ASN A 315 -21.10 -26.05 5.40
C ASN A 315 -19.88 -26.78 6.00
N ASP A 316 -18.98 -27.31 5.17
CA ASP A 316 -17.72 -27.88 5.63
C ASP A 316 -16.68 -26.80 5.92
N LYS A 317 -16.41 -26.58 7.22
CA LYS A 317 -15.41 -25.62 7.70
C LYS A 317 -14.01 -25.93 7.20
N THR A 318 -13.64 -27.20 7.14
CA THR A 318 -12.26 -27.63 6.85
C THR A 318 -11.85 -27.27 5.42
N VAL A 319 -12.81 -27.33 4.48
CA VAL A 319 -12.58 -26.97 3.09
C VAL A 319 -12.56 -25.46 2.91
N ALA A 320 -13.44 -24.73 3.61
CA ALA A 320 -13.44 -23.26 3.60
C ALA A 320 -12.11 -22.69 4.11
N ASP A 321 -11.56 -23.24 5.20
CA ASP A 321 -10.26 -22.85 5.75
C ASP A 321 -9.12 -23.13 4.77
N ARG A 322 -9.11 -24.30 4.10
CA ARG A 322 -8.09 -24.64 3.09
C ARG A 322 -8.08 -23.67 1.90
N TYR A 323 -9.25 -23.35 1.35
CA TYR A 323 -9.35 -22.40 0.24
C TYR A 323 -8.95 -20.98 0.67
N THR A 324 -9.31 -20.60 1.88
CA THR A 324 -8.94 -19.30 2.46
C THR A 324 -7.43 -19.20 2.70
N PHE A 325 -6.80 -20.26 3.18
CA PHE A 325 -5.35 -20.35 3.29
C PHE A 325 -4.67 -20.26 1.91
N ALA A 326 -5.18 -21.00 0.92
CA ALA A 326 -4.66 -20.95 -0.45
C ALA A 326 -4.78 -19.55 -1.07
N LEU A 327 -5.90 -18.86 -0.82
CA LEU A 327 -6.10 -17.47 -1.23
C LEU A 327 -5.04 -16.55 -0.60
N ASN A 328 -4.80 -16.65 0.70
CA ASN A 328 -3.79 -15.84 1.39
C ASN A 328 -2.37 -16.11 0.86
N MET A 329 -2.05 -17.36 0.53
CA MET A 329 -0.77 -17.73 -0.07
C MET A 329 -0.63 -17.23 -1.51
N SER A 330 -1.73 -17.15 -2.27
CA SER A 330 -1.71 -16.60 -3.63
C SER A 330 -1.29 -15.11 -3.64
N SER A 331 -1.54 -14.36 -2.57
CA SER A 331 -1.12 -12.96 -2.45
C SER A 331 0.41 -12.79 -2.45
N LEU A 332 1.20 -13.84 -2.20
CA LEU A 332 2.66 -13.83 -2.35
C LEU A 332 3.11 -13.62 -3.80
N SER A 333 2.30 -14.05 -4.77
CA SER A 333 2.59 -13.85 -6.20
C SER A 333 2.71 -12.37 -6.57
N SER A 334 2.13 -11.47 -5.77
CA SER A 334 2.20 -10.02 -5.96
C SER A 334 3.63 -9.47 -5.93
N ILE A 335 4.54 -10.09 -5.17
CA ILE A 335 5.95 -9.68 -5.12
C ILE A 335 6.60 -9.80 -6.51
N GLY A 336 6.20 -10.80 -7.30
CA GLY A 336 6.70 -11.01 -8.66
C GLY A 336 5.88 -10.27 -9.72
N LEU A 337 4.54 -10.32 -9.64
CA LEU A 337 3.65 -9.76 -10.66
C LEU A 337 3.63 -8.22 -10.67
N CYS A 338 3.63 -7.58 -9.50
CA CYS A 338 3.57 -6.12 -9.41
C CYS A 338 4.77 -5.40 -10.06
N PRO A 339 6.03 -5.83 -9.92
CA PRO A 339 7.14 -5.21 -10.66
C PRO A 339 7.04 -5.42 -12.18
N ILE A 340 6.48 -6.53 -12.67
CA ILE A 340 6.22 -6.73 -14.11
C ILE A 340 5.22 -5.68 -14.61
N ILE A 341 4.13 -5.46 -13.86
CA ILE A 341 3.15 -4.41 -14.17
C ILE A 341 3.82 -3.02 -14.17
N GLY A 342 4.66 -2.73 -13.17
CA GLY A 342 5.41 -1.47 -13.09
C GLY A 342 6.36 -1.25 -14.26
N PHE A 343 6.99 -2.33 -14.73
CA PHE A 343 7.85 -2.30 -15.91
C PHE A 343 7.04 -2.03 -17.19
N LEU A 344 5.90 -2.71 -17.37
CA LEU A 344 4.98 -2.47 -18.50
C LEU A 344 4.46 -1.04 -18.52
N LEU A 345 4.12 -0.46 -17.36
CA LEU A 345 3.73 0.94 -17.23
C LEU A 345 4.86 1.87 -17.67
N THR A 346 6.09 1.57 -17.27
CA THR A 346 7.28 2.34 -17.65
C THR A 346 7.51 2.30 -19.16
N LEU A 347 7.37 1.13 -19.79
CA LEU A 347 7.47 0.97 -21.25
C LEU A 347 6.39 1.77 -22.00
N ARG A 348 5.16 1.82 -21.46
CA ARG A 348 4.07 2.59 -22.05
C ARG A 348 4.35 4.09 -21.98
N THR A 349 4.87 4.57 -20.85
CA THR A 349 5.26 5.98 -20.69
C THR A 349 6.39 6.37 -21.64
N SER A 350 7.41 5.52 -21.82
CA SER A 350 8.54 5.82 -22.72
C SER A 350 8.17 5.83 -24.21
N ARG A 351 7.04 5.25 -24.60
CA ARG A 351 6.56 5.20 -26.00
C ARG A 351 5.73 6.42 -26.42
N GLY A 352 5.69 7.49 -25.63
CA GLY A 352 5.02 8.75 -26.01
C GLY A 352 3.49 8.70 -26.02
N LEU A 353 2.87 7.61 -25.57
CA LEU A 353 1.41 7.53 -25.38
C LEU A 353 0.91 8.30 -24.13
N GLY A 354 1.83 8.90 -23.36
CA GLY A 354 1.53 9.71 -22.18
C GLY A 354 1.02 11.12 -22.49
N ASP A 355 1.27 11.67 -23.68
CA ASP A 355 0.91 13.06 -24.01
C ASP A 355 -0.58 13.25 -24.32
N ARG A 356 -1.36 12.16 -24.50
CA ARG A 356 -2.81 12.25 -24.76
C ARG A 356 -3.70 12.05 -23.53
N PHE A 357 -3.16 11.56 -22.43
CA PHE A 357 -3.92 11.39 -21.19
C PHE A 357 -3.18 12.08 -20.06
N GLY A 358 -3.74 13.23 -19.63
CA GLY A 358 -3.20 14.05 -18.56
C GLY A 358 -2.61 13.22 -17.43
N THR A 359 -1.32 13.44 -17.19
CA THR A 359 -0.44 12.80 -16.21
C THR A 359 -0.89 12.89 -14.75
N GLY A 360 -2.07 13.48 -14.49
CA GLY A 360 -2.72 13.49 -13.18
C GLY A 360 -3.64 12.29 -12.89
N CYS A 361 -4.16 11.59 -13.92
CA CYS A 361 -5.21 10.58 -13.70
C CYS A 361 -4.72 9.13 -13.57
N ILE A 362 -3.48 8.81 -13.96
CA ILE A 362 -3.01 7.41 -14.05
C ILE A 362 -2.28 6.94 -12.76
N TYR A 363 -2.02 7.83 -11.80
CA TYR A 363 -1.22 7.49 -10.62
C TYR A 363 -2.01 7.05 -9.38
N VAL A 364 -3.33 6.93 -9.48
CA VAL A 364 -4.15 6.27 -8.46
C VAL A 364 -4.28 4.80 -8.86
N MET A 365 -3.52 3.93 -8.18
CA MET A 365 -3.54 2.45 -8.16
C MET A 365 -2.65 1.70 -9.16
N PRO A 366 -1.94 0.66 -8.67
CA PRO A 366 -2.01 -0.65 -9.25
C PRO A 366 -3.16 -1.43 -8.59
N LEU A 367 -3.69 -2.35 -9.37
CA LEU A 367 -4.66 -3.36 -8.96
C LEU A 367 -4.26 -4.02 -7.63
N ASP A 368 -5.24 -4.21 -6.75
CA ASP A 368 -5.15 -5.23 -5.70
C ASP A 368 -4.75 -6.57 -6.37
N PRO A 369 -3.79 -7.32 -5.81
CA PRO A 369 -3.32 -8.58 -6.40
C PRO A 369 -4.29 -9.76 -6.22
N PHE A 370 -5.52 -9.51 -5.80
CA PHE A 370 -6.62 -10.47 -5.91
C PHE A 370 -6.88 -10.94 -7.36
N MET A 371 -6.37 -10.20 -8.36
CA MET A 371 -6.47 -10.53 -9.78
C MET A 371 -5.29 -11.38 -10.32
N GLY A 372 -4.54 -12.08 -9.48
CA GLY A 372 -3.46 -12.97 -9.91
C GLY A 372 -3.90 -14.31 -10.52
N ASN A 373 -5.17 -14.72 -10.36
CA ASN A 373 -5.62 -16.09 -10.69
C ASN A 373 -6.86 -16.17 -11.61
N LEU A 374 -7.12 -15.16 -12.44
CA LEU A 374 -8.11 -15.26 -13.52
C LEU A 374 -7.51 -14.79 -14.85
N CYS A 375 -6.52 -15.55 -15.31
CA CYS A 375 -6.24 -15.83 -16.73
C CYS A 375 -5.87 -17.30 -16.85
#